data_AF-H2XSB2-F1
#
_entry.id   AF-H2XSB2-F1
#
_cell.length_a   1.000
_cell.length_b   1.000
_cell.length_c   1.000
_cell.angle_alpha   90.00
_cell.angle_beta   90.00
_cell.angle_gamma   90.00
#
_symmetry.space_group_name_H-M   'P 1'
#
loop_
_entity.id
_entity.type
_entity.pdbx_description
1 polymer ?
#
loop_
_entity_poly.entity_id
_entity_poly.type
_entity_poly.pdbx_seq_one_letter_code
_entity_poly.pdbx_strand_id
1 'polypeptide(L)'
;MEQNFTESLNLCEFELLAGSEPQEMTSPNFPNNYDANLECAWSVTAPGYNKVINIAFTTLNTEAEYDYIEIFDNGNVTQRYSGDVRSPVSYQSTPGAIVTVTFNSDNSVERPGFRALYSSELGECQSPNSCRAPPTYYDIINNDVPYSPGCTFREMYNKRWICSSLFFN
;
A
#
# COMPACT_ATOMS: atom_id res chain seq x y z
N MET A 1 6.84 28.83 -27.82
CA MET A 1 5.86 27.73 -27.98
C MET A 1 5.64 27.18 -26.60
N GLU A 2 4.56 27.62 -25.97
CA GLU A 2 4.17 27.17 -24.64
C GLU A 2 3.87 25.68 -24.70
N GLN A 3 4.47 24.91 -23.81
CA GLN A 3 4.10 23.50 -23.67
C GLN A 3 2.72 23.47 -23.02
N ASN A 4 1.70 23.12 -23.81
CA ASN A 4 0.39 22.76 -23.30
C ASN A 4 0.52 21.45 -22.52
N PHE A 5 0.88 21.55 -21.24
CA PHE A 5 0.54 20.52 -20.27
C PHE A 5 -0.93 20.76 -19.92
N THR A 6 -1.84 20.03 -20.56
CA THR A 6 -3.08 19.68 -19.87
C THR A 6 -2.67 18.77 -18.73
N GLU A 7 -2.32 19.35 -17.57
CA GLU A 7 -2.52 18.65 -16.31
C GLU A 7 -3.99 18.24 -16.33
N SER A 8 -4.24 16.93 -16.41
CA SER A 8 -5.59 16.40 -16.32
C SER A 8 -6.13 16.85 -14.96
N LEU A 9 -7.14 17.73 -14.99
CA LEU A 9 -7.67 18.44 -13.82
C LEU A 9 -8.25 17.50 -12.74
N ASN A 10 -8.30 16.20 -13.00
CA ASN A 10 -8.89 15.18 -12.14
C ASN A 10 -7.89 14.09 -11.73
N LEU A 11 -6.59 14.28 -11.99
CA LEU A 11 -5.55 13.40 -11.47
C LEU A 11 -5.16 13.81 -10.06
N CYS A 12 -5.07 12.85 -9.16
CA CYS A 12 -4.47 13.09 -7.85
C CYS A 12 -3.52 11.97 -7.46
N GLU A 13 -2.24 12.28 -7.28
CA GLU A 13 -1.20 11.32 -6.93
C GLU A 13 -0.54 11.70 -5.61
N PHE A 14 -0.42 10.75 -4.70
CA PHE A 14 0.15 10.95 -3.37
C PHE A 14 1.14 9.84 -3.02
N GLU A 15 2.26 10.23 -2.44
CA GLU A 15 3.23 9.33 -1.83
C GLU A 15 3.12 9.43 -0.31
N LEU A 16 2.83 8.32 0.37
CA LEU A 16 2.56 8.24 1.80
C LEU A 16 3.56 7.31 2.48
N LEU A 17 4.03 7.73 3.67
CA LEU A 17 4.89 6.92 4.52
C LEU A 17 4.12 6.44 5.76
N ALA A 18 3.88 5.14 5.84
CA ALA A 18 3.18 4.50 6.95
C ALA A 18 4.10 4.34 8.17
N GLY A 19 3.77 5.05 9.25
CA GLY A 19 4.37 4.90 10.58
C GLY A 19 3.60 3.91 11.47
N SER A 20 4.09 3.69 12.69
CA SER A 20 3.40 2.83 13.67
C SER A 20 2.07 3.40 14.15
N GLU A 21 1.92 4.72 14.12
CA GLU A 21 0.68 5.40 14.45
C GLU A 21 -0.24 5.51 13.22
N PRO A 22 -1.55 5.27 13.38
CA PRO A 22 -2.52 5.47 12.31
C PRO A 22 -2.52 6.91 11.79
N GLN A 23 -2.43 7.04 10.47
CA GLN A 23 -2.56 8.28 9.72
C GLN A 23 -3.78 8.20 8.79
N GLU A 24 -4.29 9.34 8.36
CA GLU A 24 -5.54 9.43 7.59
C GLU A 24 -5.28 9.65 6.10
N MET A 25 -6.06 8.96 5.26
CA MET A 25 -6.22 9.26 3.84
C MET A 25 -7.70 9.38 3.51
N THR A 26 -8.06 10.33 2.64
CA THR A 26 -9.45 10.57 2.25
C THR A 26 -9.56 10.77 0.75
N SER A 27 -10.75 10.52 0.19
CA SER A 27 -11.08 11.03 -1.13
C SER A 27 -11.00 12.56 -1.18
N PRO A 28 -10.77 13.16 -2.36
CA PRO A 28 -10.92 14.61 -2.54
C PRO A 28 -12.27 15.10 -2.00
N ASN A 29 -12.27 16.30 -1.40
CA ASN A 29 -13.45 16.99 -0.85
C ASN A 29 -14.13 16.34 0.37
N PHE A 30 -13.71 15.17 0.83
CA PHE A 30 -14.30 14.50 2.01
C PHE A 30 -14.38 15.48 3.22
N PRO A 31 -15.51 15.56 3.94
CA PRO A 31 -16.70 14.70 3.87
C PRO A 31 -17.77 15.14 2.85
N ASN A 32 -17.49 16.16 2.02
CA ASN A 32 -18.37 16.50 0.90
C ASN A 32 -18.19 15.50 -0.24
N ASN A 33 -19.05 15.60 -1.25
CA ASN A 33 -18.96 14.73 -2.40
C ASN A 33 -17.65 14.91 -3.16
N TYR A 34 -17.06 13.81 -3.63
CA TYR A 34 -15.95 13.84 -4.57
C TYR A 34 -16.39 14.42 -5.92
N ASP A 35 -15.43 14.80 -6.77
CA ASP A 35 -15.71 15.25 -8.13
C ASP A 35 -15.86 14.07 -9.10
N ALA A 36 -16.55 14.27 -10.22
CA ALA A 36 -16.64 13.28 -11.30
C ALA A 36 -15.32 13.17 -12.09
N ASN A 37 -15.10 12.00 -12.70
CA ASN A 37 -13.95 11.66 -13.56
C ASN A 37 -12.59 11.74 -12.85
N LEU A 38 -12.55 11.42 -11.54
CA LEU A 38 -11.31 11.35 -10.78
C LEU A 38 -10.52 10.09 -11.13
N GLU A 39 -9.20 10.25 -11.21
CA GLU A 39 -8.25 9.15 -11.21
C GLU A 39 -7.20 9.45 -10.14
N CYS A 40 -7.40 8.86 -8.97
CA CYS A 40 -6.61 9.14 -7.78
C CYS A 40 -5.79 7.92 -7.36
N ALA A 41 -4.56 8.14 -6.92
CA ALA A 41 -3.66 7.09 -6.46
C ALA A 41 -2.87 7.53 -5.21
N TRP A 42 -2.89 6.69 -4.18
CA TRP A 42 -2.04 6.80 -3.00
C TRP A 42 -1.06 5.63 -2.97
N SER A 43 0.21 5.92 -3.16
CA SER A 43 1.32 4.98 -3.00
C SER A 43 1.78 5.00 -1.55
N VAL A 44 1.53 3.92 -0.81
CA VAL A 44 1.86 3.78 0.61
C VAL A 44 3.06 2.86 0.76
N THR A 45 4.09 3.35 1.44
CA THR A 45 5.30 2.60 1.76
C THR A 45 5.57 2.62 3.27
N ALA A 46 6.37 1.69 3.77
CA ALA A 46 6.78 1.65 5.18
C ALA A 46 8.30 1.54 5.30
N PRO A 47 8.91 2.17 6.33
CA PRO A 47 10.34 2.06 6.56
C PRO A 47 10.68 0.68 7.14
N GLY A 48 11.26 -0.18 6.30
CA GLY A 48 11.72 -1.50 6.69
C GLY A 48 11.04 -2.61 5.88
N TYR A 49 11.85 -3.54 5.41
CA TYR A 49 11.44 -4.64 4.54
C TYR A 49 10.61 -5.73 5.22
N ASN A 50 10.55 -5.70 6.54
CA ASN A 50 9.76 -6.62 7.37
C ASN A 50 8.48 -5.95 7.90
N LYS A 51 8.11 -4.79 7.38
CA LYS A 51 6.90 -4.08 7.78
C LYS A 51 5.74 -4.49 6.89
N VAL A 52 4.57 -4.69 7.50
CA VAL A 52 3.31 -4.80 6.78
C VAL A 52 2.57 -3.47 6.89
N ILE A 53 1.85 -3.11 5.84
CA ILE A 53 1.00 -1.93 5.79
C ILE A 53 -0.44 -2.37 6.03
N ASN A 54 -1.07 -1.74 7.01
CA ASN A 54 -2.48 -1.93 7.31
C ASN A 54 -3.26 -0.73 6.74
N ILE A 55 -4.35 -1.00 6.03
CA ILE A 55 -5.28 0.01 5.53
C ILE A 55 -6.68 -0.36 6.03
N ALA A 56 -7.37 0.57 6.67
CA ALA A 56 -8.71 0.37 7.21
C ALA A 56 -9.64 1.49 6.76
N PHE A 57 -10.61 1.17 5.91
CA PHE A 57 -11.64 2.11 5.49
C PHE A 57 -12.67 2.26 6.62
N THR A 58 -12.66 3.43 7.26
CA THR A 58 -13.60 3.78 8.33
C THR A 58 -14.92 4.30 7.81
N THR A 59 -14.93 4.83 6.58
CA THR A 59 -16.13 5.25 5.85
C THR A 59 -15.85 5.04 4.36
N LEU A 60 -16.84 4.51 3.65
CA LEU A 60 -16.79 4.32 2.20
C LEU A 60 -18.23 4.40 1.68
N ASN A 61 -18.48 5.43 0.88
CA ASN A 61 -19.75 5.68 0.22
C ASN A 61 -19.45 6.21 -1.20
N THR A 62 -19.54 5.33 -2.19
CA THR A 62 -19.36 5.64 -3.61
C THR A 62 -20.61 5.24 -4.40
N GLU A 63 -20.71 5.65 -5.66
CA GLU A 63 -21.67 5.02 -6.57
C GLU A 63 -21.31 3.54 -6.72
N ALA A 64 -22.29 2.65 -6.48
CA ALA A 64 -22.03 1.22 -6.53
C ALA A 64 -21.70 0.78 -7.96
N GLU A 65 -20.69 -0.07 -8.11
CA GLU A 65 -20.21 -0.64 -9.38
C GLU A 65 -19.53 0.32 -10.37
N TYR A 66 -19.90 1.61 -10.37
CA TYR A 66 -19.35 2.65 -11.25
C TYR A 66 -18.11 3.34 -10.66
N ASP A 67 -18.20 3.74 -9.39
CA ASP A 67 -17.13 4.40 -8.66
C ASP A 67 -16.50 3.43 -7.66
N TYR A 68 -15.19 3.26 -7.74
CA TYR A 68 -14.55 2.17 -7.01
C TYR A 68 -13.15 2.49 -6.54
N ILE A 69 -12.78 1.77 -5.48
CA ILE A 69 -11.46 1.76 -4.88
C ILE A 69 -10.82 0.42 -5.17
N GLU A 70 -9.56 0.41 -5.62
CA GLU A 70 -8.77 -0.82 -5.78
C GLU A 70 -7.51 -0.75 -4.92
N ILE A 71 -7.13 -1.89 -4.35
CA ILE A 71 -5.87 -2.04 -3.61
C ILE A 71 -4.95 -2.97 -4.38
N PHE A 72 -3.75 -2.47 -4.65
CA PHE A 72 -2.66 -3.19 -5.27
C PHE A 72 -1.58 -3.45 -4.24
N ASP A 73 -1.14 -4.70 -4.11
CA ASP A 73 0.04 -5.09 -3.32
C ASP A 73 1.11 -5.55 -4.29
N ASN A 74 2.20 -4.77 -4.36
CA ASN A 74 3.29 -4.97 -5.31
C ASN A 74 2.79 -5.09 -6.76
N GLY A 75 1.80 -4.27 -7.12
CA GLY A 75 1.20 -4.23 -8.46
C GLY A 75 0.11 -5.26 -8.72
N ASN A 76 -0.19 -6.16 -7.78
CA ASN A 76 -1.27 -7.14 -7.93
C ASN A 76 -2.56 -6.62 -7.28
N VAL A 77 -3.65 -6.54 -8.06
CA VAL A 77 -4.98 -6.23 -7.54
C VAL A 77 -5.38 -7.29 -6.52
N THR A 78 -5.62 -6.88 -5.28
CA THR A 78 -5.99 -7.79 -4.20
C THR A 78 -7.44 -7.59 -3.77
N GLN A 79 -7.93 -6.35 -3.75
CA GLN A 79 -9.29 -6.02 -3.32
C GLN A 79 -9.87 -4.88 -4.18
N ARG A 80 -11.20 -4.90 -4.35
CA ARG A 80 -11.97 -3.83 -4.97
C ARG A 80 -13.21 -3.54 -4.13
N TYR A 81 -13.51 -2.27 -3.92
CA TYR A 81 -14.65 -1.80 -3.13
C TYR A 81 -15.46 -0.78 -3.90
N SER A 82 -16.78 -0.80 -3.73
CA SER A 82 -17.72 0.21 -4.26
C SER A 82 -19.00 0.22 -3.43
N GLY A 83 -19.79 1.30 -3.54
CA GLY A 83 -21.09 1.44 -2.88
C GLY A 83 -21.00 1.95 -1.43
N ASP A 84 -22.04 1.66 -0.65
CA ASP A 84 -22.14 2.04 0.77
C ASP A 84 -21.68 0.87 1.66
N VAL A 85 -20.42 0.91 2.10
CA VAL A 85 -19.85 -0.15 2.94
C VAL A 85 -20.03 0.21 4.41
N ARG A 86 -21.05 -0.38 5.02
CA ARG A 86 -21.51 -0.08 6.40
C ARG A 86 -20.71 -0.73 7.53
N SER A 87 -19.74 -1.58 7.20
CA SER A 87 -18.81 -2.18 8.17
C SER A 87 -17.40 -1.82 7.74
N PRO A 88 -16.50 -1.45 8.67
CA PRO A 88 -15.10 -1.22 8.33
C PRO A 88 -14.52 -2.41 7.58
N VAL A 89 -13.86 -2.13 6.45
CA VAL A 89 -13.11 -3.13 5.68
C VAL A 89 -11.62 -2.80 5.80
N SER A 90 -10.80 -3.84 5.93
CA SER A 90 -9.37 -3.69 6.13
C SER A 90 -8.56 -4.60 5.23
N TYR A 91 -7.37 -4.11 4.91
CA TYR A 91 -6.35 -4.81 4.16
C TYR A 91 -5.03 -4.80 4.94
N GLN A 92 -4.30 -5.92 4.89
CA GLN A 92 -2.93 -6.01 5.37
C GLN A 92 -2.06 -6.51 4.23
N SER A 93 -0.97 -5.80 3.97
CA SER A 93 -0.04 -6.13 2.89
C SER A 93 0.87 -7.31 3.23
N THR A 94 1.53 -7.83 2.20
CA THR A 94 2.75 -8.63 2.36
C THR A 94 3.88 -7.79 2.98
N PRO A 95 4.83 -8.41 3.70
CA PRO A 95 5.94 -7.66 4.31
C PRO A 95 6.84 -6.99 3.25
N GLY A 96 7.18 -5.73 3.49
CA GLY A 96 8.03 -4.92 2.61
C GLY A 96 7.34 -4.51 1.31
N ALA A 97 6.02 -4.65 1.23
CA ALA A 97 5.25 -4.27 0.05
C ALA A 97 5.20 -2.75 -0.17
N ILE A 98 5.03 -2.40 -1.43
CA ILE A 98 4.45 -1.10 -1.84
C ILE A 98 2.97 -1.34 -2.06
N VAL A 99 2.12 -0.60 -1.35
CA VAL A 99 0.67 -0.71 -1.49
C VAL A 99 0.14 0.52 -2.23
N THR A 100 -0.54 0.31 -3.34
CA THR A 100 -1.21 1.39 -4.06
C THR A 100 -2.71 1.29 -3.84
N VAL A 101 -3.32 2.35 -3.34
CA VAL A 101 -4.78 2.50 -3.29
C VAL A 101 -5.18 3.41 -4.44
N THR A 102 -6.08 2.98 -5.31
CA THR A 102 -6.64 3.84 -6.36
C THR A 102 -8.10 4.15 -6.06
N PHE A 103 -8.56 5.32 -6.49
CA PHE A 103 -9.97 5.71 -6.47
C PHE A 103 -10.32 6.30 -7.84
N ASN A 104 -11.28 5.68 -8.52
CA ASN A 104 -11.76 6.13 -9.82
C ASN A 104 -13.25 6.46 -9.72
N SER A 105 -13.64 7.64 -10.22
CA SER A 105 -15.04 8.02 -10.39
C SER A 105 -15.40 8.19 -11.86
N ASP A 106 -16.65 7.87 -12.21
CA ASP A 106 -17.18 8.08 -13.54
C ASP A 106 -17.69 9.52 -13.73
N ASN A 107 -18.45 9.79 -14.80
CA ASN A 107 -18.87 11.14 -15.14
C ASN A 107 -20.09 11.65 -14.35
N SER A 108 -20.62 10.90 -13.38
CA SER A 108 -21.85 11.26 -12.67
C SER A 108 -21.97 10.66 -11.26
N VAL A 109 -23.03 11.06 -10.54
CA VAL A 109 -23.50 10.41 -9.30
C VAL A 109 -22.46 10.39 -8.18
N GLU A 110 -21.98 11.57 -7.82
CA GLU A 110 -21.00 11.74 -6.77
C GLU A 110 -21.58 11.44 -5.38
N ARG A 111 -20.71 10.97 -4.48
CA ARG A 111 -21.02 10.60 -3.10
C ARG A 111 -19.95 11.13 -2.15
N PRO A 112 -20.14 11.07 -0.82
CA PRO A 112 -19.15 11.56 0.14
C PRO A 112 -17.75 10.92 0.01
N GLY A 113 -17.62 9.76 -0.64
CA GLY A 113 -16.34 9.11 -0.89
C GLY A 113 -15.87 8.28 0.31
N PHE A 114 -14.59 8.39 0.65
CA PHE A 114 -13.99 7.53 1.66
C PHE A 114 -13.09 8.27 2.65
N ARG A 115 -12.98 7.66 3.83
CA ARG A 115 -11.98 7.96 4.84
C ARG A 115 -11.36 6.65 5.31
N ALA A 116 -10.05 6.52 5.15
CA ALA A 116 -9.29 5.37 5.60
C ALA A 116 -8.17 5.78 6.54
N LEU A 117 -7.76 4.83 7.37
CA LEU A 117 -6.57 4.92 8.20
C LEU A 117 -5.50 3.97 7.66
N TYR A 118 -4.27 4.44 7.60
CA TYR A 118 -3.11 3.61 7.26
C TYR A 118 -2.04 3.66 8.35
N SER A 119 -1.39 2.53 8.58
CA SER A 119 -0.26 2.40 9.49
C SER A 119 0.63 1.24 9.07
N SER A 120 1.78 1.11 9.72
CA SER A 120 2.67 -0.03 9.56
C SER A 120 3.01 -0.68 10.88
N GLU A 121 3.16 -1.99 10.86
CA GLU A 121 3.62 -2.76 12.00
C GLU A 121 4.64 -3.81 11.58
N LEU A 122 5.27 -4.47 12.56
CA LEU A 122 6.16 -5.58 12.25
C LEU A 122 5.34 -6.75 11.68
N GLY A 123 5.64 -7.13 10.45
CA GLY A 123 5.13 -8.34 9.84
C GLY A 123 5.88 -9.56 10.34
N GLU A 124 5.16 -10.68 10.50
CA GLU A 124 5.79 -11.98 10.66
C GLU A 124 6.24 -12.49 9.28
N CYS A 125 7.55 -12.52 9.04
CA CYS A 125 8.09 -13.23 7.89
C CYS A 125 7.83 -14.73 8.10
N GLN A 126 6.90 -15.33 7.36
CA GLN A 126 6.59 -16.76 7.51
C GLN A 126 7.68 -17.66 6.90
N SER A 127 8.55 -17.12 6.05
CA SER A 127 9.71 -17.80 5.51
C SER A 127 10.80 -16.81 5.04
N PRO A 128 12.06 -17.25 4.85
CA PRO A 128 13.14 -16.43 4.27
C PRO A 128 12.82 -15.80 2.92
N ASN A 129 11.90 -16.40 2.16
CA ASN A 129 11.49 -15.95 0.83
C ASN A 129 10.26 -15.02 0.86
N SER A 130 9.62 -14.86 2.02
CA SER A 130 8.39 -14.05 2.17
C SER A 130 8.65 -12.56 2.46
N CYS A 131 9.88 -12.22 2.84
CA CYS A 131 10.33 -10.84 3.05
C CYS A 131 11.55 -10.62 2.16
N ARG A 132 11.47 -9.71 1.20
CA ARG A 132 12.66 -9.28 0.45
C ARG A 132 13.63 -8.61 1.41
N ALA A 133 14.90 -8.98 1.43
CA ALA A 133 15.88 -8.18 2.16
C ALA A 133 16.18 -6.88 1.39
N PRO A 134 16.70 -5.82 2.03
CA PRO A 134 17.25 -4.69 1.29
C PRO A 134 18.38 -5.20 0.37
N PRO A 135 18.47 -4.75 -0.89
CA PRO A 135 19.59 -5.09 -1.74
C PRO A 135 20.90 -4.58 -1.12
N THR A 136 21.87 -5.47 -0.98
CA THR A 136 23.24 -5.11 -0.64
C THR A 136 23.90 -4.39 -1.82
N TYR A 137 25.02 -3.70 -1.57
CA TYR A 137 25.82 -3.12 -2.65
C TYR A 137 26.21 -4.16 -3.71
N TYR A 138 26.46 -5.41 -3.30
CA TYR A 138 26.73 -6.53 -4.20
C TYR A 138 25.53 -6.89 -5.07
N ASP A 139 24.33 -6.92 -4.49
CA ASP A 139 23.11 -7.24 -5.25
C ASP A 139 22.85 -6.19 -6.35
N ILE A 140 23.12 -4.91 -6.04
CA ILE A 140 22.94 -3.80 -6.97
C ILE A 140 23.89 -3.91 -8.17
N ILE A 141 25.18 -4.15 -7.94
CA ILE A 141 26.17 -4.20 -9.02
C ILE A 141 26.02 -5.44 -9.92
N ASN A 142 25.40 -6.50 -9.40
CA ASN A 142 25.19 -7.75 -10.13
C ASN A 142 23.78 -7.88 -10.73
N ASN A 143 22.88 -6.91 -10.51
CA ASN A 143 21.45 -7.01 -10.81
C ASN A 143 20.80 -8.25 -10.18
N ASP A 144 21.27 -8.66 -9.00
CA ASP A 144 20.68 -9.77 -8.27
C ASP A 144 19.44 -9.29 -7.52
N VAL A 145 18.41 -10.13 -7.49
CA VAL A 145 17.25 -9.89 -6.61
C VAL A 145 17.68 -10.26 -5.20
N PRO A 146 17.52 -9.39 -4.18
CA PRO A 146 17.88 -9.74 -2.80
C PRO A 146 16.92 -10.79 -2.25
N TYR A 147 17.17 -12.04 -2.61
CA TYR A 147 16.74 -13.19 -1.83
C TYR A 147 17.52 -13.16 -0.54
N SER A 148 16.87 -13.34 0.61
CA SER A 148 17.62 -13.44 1.87
C SER A 148 18.45 -14.74 1.85
N PRO A 149 19.77 -14.69 1.62
CA PRO A 149 20.57 -15.91 1.64
C PRO A 149 20.93 -16.11 3.12
N GLY A 150 20.24 -17.03 3.79
CA GLY A 150 20.72 -17.51 5.11
C GLY A 150 19.92 -17.11 6.35
N CYS A 151 18.61 -16.83 6.24
CA CYS A 151 17.75 -16.86 7.43
C CYS A 151 17.60 -18.32 7.90
N THR A 152 18.29 -18.71 8.96
CA THR A 152 18.09 -20.02 9.62
C THR A 152 17.22 -19.85 10.87
N PHE A 153 16.26 -20.75 11.05
CA PHE A 153 15.43 -20.80 12.26
C PHE A 153 16.30 -21.27 13.43
N ARG A 154 16.65 -20.36 14.35
CA ARG A 154 17.22 -20.76 15.64
C ARG A 154 16.11 -20.67 16.68
N GLU A 155 15.57 -21.82 17.07
CA GLU A 155 14.76 -21.88 18.27
C GLU A 155 15.59 -21.35 19.43
N MET A 156 15.12 -20.28 20.06
CA MET A 156 14.99 -20.17 21.51
C MET A 156 14.35 -18.83 21.90
N TYR A 157 13.15 -18.94 22.48
CA TYR A 157 12.43 -17.95 23.30
C TYR A 157 11.80 -16.69 22.70
N ASN A 158 12.03 -16.29 21.45
CA ASN A 158 11.44 -15.02 20.95
C ASN A 158 10.89 -14.98 19.51
N LYS A 159 10.77 -16.12 18.79
CA LYS A 159 10.20 -16.20 17.42
C LYS A 159 10.69 -15.08 16.46
N ARG A 160 11.97 -14.71 16.52
CA ARG A 160 12.57 -13.70 15.63
C ARG A 160 13.59 -14.35 14.70
N TRP A 161 13.60 -13.91 13.45
CA TRP A 161 14.63 -14.27 12.48
C TRP A 161 15.94 -13.56 12.84
N ILE A 162 17.02 -14.32 12.96
CA ILE A 162 18.38 -13.78 13.09
C ILE A 162 19.06 -13.95 11.73
N CYS A 163 19.33 -12.84 11.06
CA CYS A 163 20.09 -12.83 9.81
C CYS A 163 21.57 -12.67 10.17
N SER A 164 22.38 -13.71 10.04
CA SER A 164 23.84 -13.61 10.20
C SER A 164 24.53 -13.70 8.85
N SER A 165 25.33 -12.69 8.50
CA SER A 165 26.14 -12.63 7.28
C SER A 165 27.38 -13.53 7.31
N LEU A 166 27.37 -14.65 8.04
CA LEU A 166 28.58 -15.39 8.44
C LEU A 166 28.74 -16.78 7.82
N PHE A 167 28.09 -17.08 6.70
CA PHE A 167 28.33 -18.33 5.98
C PHE A 167 28.60 -18.08 4.50
N PHE A 168 29.74 -17.46 4.20
CA PHE A 168 30.44 -17.64 2.94
C PHE A 168 31.85 -18.10 3.30
N ASN A 169 32.12 -19.40 3.12
CA ASN A 169 33.46 -19.99 3.08
C ASN A 169 33.69 -20.50 1.66
#